data_AF-H1PVT2-F1
#
_entry.id   AF-H1PVT2-F1
#
_cell.length_a   1.000
_cell.length_b   1.000
_cell.length_c   1.000
_cell.angle_alpha   90.00
_cell.angle_beta   90.00
_cell.angle_gamma   90.00
#
_symmetry.space_group_name_H-M   'P 1'
#
loop_
_entity.id
_entity.type
_entity.pdbx_description
1 polymer ?
#
loop_
_entity_poly.entity_id
_entity_poly.type
_entity_poly.pdbx_seq_one_letter_code
_entity_poly.pdbx_strand_id
1 'polypeptide(L)' 'MSPRTGRPTDNPKNIRLEIRLNEEQNKILKECCDKLGMTKTNVLIKGLEEVYKNIKK' A
#
# COMPACT_ATOMS: atom_id res chain seq x y z
N MET A 1 -24.30 13.95 -28.03
CA MET A 1 -23.87 13.75 -26.64
C MET A 1 -22.81 12.66 -26.62
N SER A 2 -21.54 13.01 -26.38
CA SER A 2 -20.53 11.98 -26.13
C SER A 2 -20.72 11.45 -24.72
N PRO A 3 -20.85 10.14 -24.49
CA PRO A 3 -20.82 9.61 -23.14
C PRO A 3 -19.50 10.04 -22.53
N ARG A 4 -19.56 10.71 -21.37
CA ARG A 4 -18.38 10.98 -20.55
C ARG A 4 -17.99 9.68 -19.84
N THR A 5 -17.73 8.62 -20.60
CA THR A 5 -17.08 7.43 -20.08
C THR A 5 -15.68 7.87 -19.70
N GLY A 6 -15.43 8.06 -18.39
CA GLY A 6 -14.08 8.29 -17.88
C GLY A 6 -13.14 7.13 -18.26
N ARG A 7 -11.93 7.08 -17.71
CA ARG A 7 -11.01 5.95 -17.95
C ARG A 7 -11.54 4.70 -17.23
N PRO A 8 -12.12 3.68 -17.91
CA PRO A 8 -12.44 2.44 -17.23
C PRO A 8 -11.12 1.86 -16.70
N THR A 9 -11.06 1.64 -15.40
CA THR A 9 -9.91 1.03 -14.73
C THR A 9 -10.45 -0.17 -13.99
N ASP A 10 -9.99 -1.38 -14.33
CA ASP A 10 -10.47 -2.63 -13.73
C ASP A 10 -10.12 -2.77 -12.23
N ASN A 11 -9.08 -2.07 -11.76
CA ASN A 11 -8.68 -2.09 -10.35
C ASN A 11 -8.43 -0.68 -9.81
N PRO A 12 -9.49 0.09 -9.56
CA PRO A 12 -9.35 1.45 -9.05
C PRO A 12 -8.91 1.39 -7.57
N LYS A 13 -7.82 2.09 -7.23
CA LYS A 13 -7.34 2.24 -5.84
C LYS A 13 -8.23 3.21 -5.06
N ASN A 14 -9.48 2.83 -4.83
CA ASN A 14 -10.49 3.70 -4.21
C ASN A 14 -10.51 3.65 -2.68
N ILE A 15 -9.80 2.70 -2.08
CA ILE A 15 -9.78 2.50 -0.63
C ILE A 15 -8.65 3.35 -0.05
N ARG A 16 -9.02 4.33 0.78
CA ARG A 16 -8.07 5.15 1.53
C ARG A 16 -7.86 4.52 2.91
N LEU A 17 -6.61 4.24 3.24
CA LEU A 17 -6.22 3.68 4.53
C LEU A 17 -5.48 4.77 5.31
N GLU A 18 -6.07 5.21 6.42
CA GLU A 18 -5.42 6.13 7.35
C GLU A 18 -4.97 5.35 8.57
N ILE A 19 -3.67 5.41 8.86
CA ILE A 19 -3.06 4.71 9.99
C ILE A 19 -2.31 5.73 10.83
N ARG A 20 -2.52 5.70 12.14
CA ARG A 20 -1.66 6.39 13.10
C ARG A 20 -0.51 5.47 13.48
N LEU A 21 0.70 5.99 13.35
CA LEU A 21 1.93 5.28 13.65
C LEU A 21 2.62 5.97 14.82
N ASN A 22 3.20 5.18 15.72
CA ASN A 22 4.10 5.71 16.75
C ASN A 22 5.49 6.00 16.14
N GLU A 23 6.33 6.75 16.84
CA GLU A 23 7.64 7.18 16.32
C GLU A 23 8.55 6.00 15.94
N GLU A 24 8.55 4.94 16.75
CA GLU A 24 9.35 3.73 16.48
C GLU A 24 8.87 3.02 15.21
N GLN A 25 7.56 2.89 15.02
CA GLN A 25 6.99 2.27 13.82
C GLN A 25 7.33 3.10 12.57
N ASN A 26 7.35 4.43 12.68
CA ASN A 26 7.75 5.31 11.58
C ASN A 26 9.24 5.18 11.26
N LYS A 27 10.11 4.98 12.27
CA LYS A 27 11.54 4.69 12.04
C LYS A 27 11.73 3.37 11.30
N ILE A 28 11.09 2.30 11.76
CA ILE A 28 11.13 0.99 11.10
C ILE A 28 10.62 1.10 9.65
N LEU A 29 9.49 1.78 9.44
CA LEU A 29 8.94 1.98 8.10
C LEU A 29 9.92 2.72 7.19
N LYS A 30 10.58 3.77 7.68
CA LYS A 30 11.62 4.50 6.93
C LYS A 30 12.79 3.61 6.58
N GLU A 31 13.34 2.86 7.54
CA GLU A 31 14.43 1.93 7.26
C GLU A 31 14.07 0.89 6.20
N CYS A 32 12.85 0.34 6.27
CA CYS A 32 12.36 -0.60 5.26
C CYS A 32 12.24 0.07 3.89
N CYS A 33 11.75 1.32 3.82
CA CYS A 33 11.68 2.07 2.57
C CYS A 33 13.07 2.31 1.98
N ASP A 34 14.03 2.71 2.81
CA ASP A 34 15.41 3.03 2.39
C ASP A 34 16.14 1.77 1.91
N LYS A 35 16.02 0.65 2.64
CA LYS A 35 16.65 -0.63 2.27
C LYS A 35 16.04 -1.25 1.01
N LEU A 36 14.73 -1.12 0.81
CA LEU A 36 14.03 -1.70 -0.34
C LEU A 36 13.98 -0.75 -1.53
N GLY A 37 14.33 0.54 -1.37
CA GLY A 37 14.20 1.57 -2.39
C GLY A 37 12.75 1.79 -2.82
N MET A 38 11.78 1.53 -1.93
CA MET A 38 10.35 1.54 -2.23
C MET A 38 9.63 2.69 -1.52
N THR A 39 8.50 3.11 -2.08
CA THR A 39 7.61 4.06 -1.40
C THR A 39 6.96 3.39 -0.19
N LYS A 40 6.59 4.21 0.81
CA LYS A 40 5.87 3.77 2.03
C LYS A 40 4.66 2.90 1.71
N THR A 41 3.91 3.27 0.68
CA THR A 41 2.73 2.52 0.22
C THR A 41 3.10 1.13 -0.29
N ASN A 42 4.15 1.01 -1.09
CA ASN A 42 4.58 -0.28 -1.63
C ASN A 42 5.11 -1.21 -0.54
N VAL A 43 5.84 -0.66 0.44
CA VAL A 43 6.31 -1.43 1.61
C VAL A 43 5.12 -1.98 2.41
N LEU A 44 4.09 -1.16 2.65
CA LEU A 44 2.87 -1.59 3.35
C LEU A 44 2.11 -2.68 2.57
N ILE A 45 1.93 -2.51 1.26
CA ILE A 45 1.26 -3.51 0.42
C ILE A 45 2.02 -4.84 0.44
N LYS A 46 3.35 -4.80 0.29
CA LYS A 46 4.19 -5.99 0.32
C LYS A 46 4.12 -6.71 1.66
N GLY A 47 4.17 -5.97 2.77
CA GLY A 47 3.98 -6.54 4.11
C GLY A 47 2.60 -7.18 4.28
N LEU A 48 1.54 -6.55 3.75
CA LEU A 48 0.19 -7.11 3.78
C LEU A 48 0.07 -8.40 2.96
N GLU A 49 0.68 -8.46 1.77
CA GLU A 49 0.74 -9.67 0.95
C GLU A 49 1.51 -10.81 1.64
N GLU A 50 2.62 -10.52 2.30
CA GLU A 50 3.40 -11.50 3.05
C GLU A 50 2.62 -12.07 4.24
N VAL A 51 1.95 -11.20 5.01
CA VAL A 51 1.05 -11.62 6.10
C VAL A 51 -0.10 -12.47 5.55
N TYR A 52 -0.71 -12.06 4.43
CA TYR A 52 -1.78 -12.82 3.79
C TYR A 52 -1.33 -14.20 3.30
N LYS A 53 -0.13 -14.30 2.71
CA LYS A 53 0.49 -15.57 2.33
C LYS A 53 0.70 -16.49 3.52
N ASN A 54 1.12 -15.94 4.66
CA ASN A 54 1.31 -16.70 5.89
C ASN A 54 0.00 -17.22 6.48
N ILE A 55 -1.11 -16.48 6.33
CA ILE A 55 -2.45 -16.91 6.80
C ILE A 55 -3.03 -18.02 5.91
N LYS A 56 -2.73 -18.00 4.61
CA LYS A 56 -3.20 -19.01 3.64
C LYS A 56 -2.41 -20.32 3.65
N LYS A 57 -1.46 -20.45 4.58
CA LYS A 57 -0.58 -21.60 4.72
C LYS A 57 -1.12 -22.57 5.76
#